data_AF-A0A8X6HY16-F1
#
_entry.id   AF-A0A8X6HY16-F1
#
_cell.length_a   1.000
_cell.length_b   1.000
_cell.length_c   1.000
_cell.angle_alpha   90.00
_cell.angle_beta   90.00
_cell.angle_gamma   90.00
#
_symmetry.space_group_name_H-M   'P 1'
#
loop_
_entity.id
_entity.type
_entity.pdbx_description
1 polymer ?
#
loop_
_entity_poly.entity_id
_entity_poly.type
_entity_poly.pdbx_seq_one_letter_code
_entity_poly.pdbx_strand_id
1 'polypeptide(L)'
;MKLAQAKSAYVLSPALMETYSRLLVYSEIESLGIKGFLTHLLPTVLKNHAWGILHTLLEMFSYRLHHFQPHYRIQLLNHLHSLTAVTQTNQTQLHLW
;
A
#
# COMPACT_ATOMS: atom_id res chain seq x y z
N MET A 1 -9.11 10.15 -6.21
CA MET A 1 -9.60 8.95 -5.51
C MET A 1 -10.85 8.32 -6.18
N LYS A 2 -10.85 8.14 -7.51
CA LYS A 2 -11.99 7.51 -8.23
C LYS A 2 -11.76 6.04 -8.59
N LEU A 3 -10.49 5.60 -8.66
CA LEU A 3 -10.17 4.21 -9.03
C LEU A 3 -10.46 3.20 -7.92
N ALA A 4 -10.25 3.55 -6.65
CA ALA A 4 -10.51 2.66 -5.52
C ALA A 4 -12.00 2.43 -5.22
N GLN A 5 -12.91 3.17 -5.87
CA GLN A 5 -14.35 2.98 -5.80
C GLN A 5 -14.88 2.09 -6.93
N ALA A 6 -14.13 1.95 -8.02
CA ALA A 6 -14.44 1.00 -9.07
C ALA A 6 -13.91 -0.37 -8.62
N LYS A 7 -14.81 -1.29 -8.29
CA LYS A 7 -14.55 -2.70 -7.92
C LYS A 7 -14.04 -3.53 -9.11
N SER A 8 -13.15 -2.94 -9.90
CA SER A 8 -12.54 -3.51 -11.10
C SER A 8 -11.17 -4.04 -10.72
N ALA A 9 -10.85 -5.26 -11.17
CA ALA A 9 -9.53 -5.87 -11.09
C ALA A 9 -8.54 -5.13 -12.03
N TYR A 10 -8.34 -3.84 -11.79
CA TYR A 10 -7.40 -3.03 -12.54
C TYR A 10 -6.00 -3.33 -12.02
N VAL A 11 -5.26 -4.12 -12.79
CA VAL A 11 -3.81 -4.22 -12.64
C VAL A 11 -3.24 -2.85 -13.02
N LEU A 12 -2.67 -2.15 -12.05
CA LEU A 12 -1.97 -0.89 -12.30
C LEU A 12 -0.78 -1.19 -13.22
N SER A 13 -0.58 -0.38 -14.26
CA SER A 13 0.49 -0.66 -15.22
C SER A 13 1.87 -0.61 -14.53
N PRO A 14 2.82 -1.47 -14.93
CA PRO A 14 4.16 -1.50 -14.32
C PRO A 14 4.85 -0.14 -14.35
N ALA A 15 4.74 0.58 -15.47
CA ALA A 15 5.31 1.92 -15.65
C ALA A 15 4.72 2.95 -14.68
N LEU A 16 3.42 2.87 -14.38
CA LEU A 16 2.78 3.74 -13.39
C LEU A 16 3.31 3.46 -11.99
N MET A 17 3.48 2.17 -11.65
CA MET A 17 3.94 1.77 -10.33
C MET A 17 5.41 2.13 -10.10
N GLU A 18 6.26 1.97 -11.13
CA GLU A 18 7.62 2.47 -11.08
C GLU A 18 7.68 3.99 -10.91
N THR A 19 6.90 4.73 -11.70
CA THR A 19 6.87 6.20 -11.60
C THR A 19 6.41 6.65 -10.21
N TYR A 20 5.33 6.07 -9.70
CA TYR A 20 4.82 6.37 -8.37
C TYR A 20 5.83 6.01 -7.27
N SER A 21 6.50 4.85 -7.37
CA SER A 21 7.52 4.45 -6.41
C SER A 21 8.71 5.41 -6.36
N ARG A 22 9.16 5.93 -7.52
CA ARG A 22 10.23 6.93 -7.58
C ARG A 22 9.77 8.25 -6.95
N LEU A 23 8.53 8.67 -7.21
CA LEU A 23 7.95 9.87 -6.61
C LEU A 23 7.89 9.78 -5.09
N LEU A 24 7.53 8.62 -4.53
CA LEU A 24 7.42 8.44 -3.08
C LEU A 24 8.76 8.60 -2.32
N VAL A 25 9.90 8.46 -3.01
CA VAL A 25 11.24 8.61 -2.40
C VAL A 25 11.65 10.07 -2.22
N TYR A 26 11.09 10.99 -3.01
CA TYR A 26 11.44 12.41 -2.91
C TYR A 26 10.87 13.01 -1.62
N SER A 27 11.76 13.34 -0.70
CA SER A 27 11.44 13.99 0.58
C SER A 27 10.76 15.36 0.39
N GLU A 28 11.00 16.03 -0.74
CA GLU A 28 10.36 17.30 -1.08
C GLU A 28 8.83 17.19 -1.21
N ILE A 29 8.32 16.00 -1.57
CA ILE A 29 6.89 15.72 -1.67
C ILE A 29 6.40 14.74 -0.60
N GLU A 30 7.14 14.58 0.50
CA GLU A 30 6.86 13.59 1.56
C GLU A 30 5.39 13.63 2.05
N SER A 31 4.83 14.83 2.24
CA SER A 31 3.47 15.03 2.72
C SER A 31 2.42 14.45 1.76
N LEU A 32 2.58 14.69 0.44
CA LEU A 32 1.68 14.18 -0.60
C LEU A 32 2.04 12.76 -1.05
N GLY A 33 3.29 12.35 -0.82
CA GLY A 33 3.85 11.06 -1.18
C GLY A 33 3.64 10.04 -0.08
N ILE A 34 4.71 9.70 0.65
CA ILE A 34 4.73 8.58 1.60
C ILE A 34 3.78 8.78 2.79
N LYS A 35 3.66 10.00 3.32
CA LYS A 35 2.69 10.28 4.40
C LYS A 35 1.27 10.11 3.90
N GLY A 36 0.93 10.76 2.79
CA GLY A 36 -0.40 10.64 2.17
C GLY A 36 -0.76 9.20 1.77
N PHE A 37 0.23 8.43 1.34
CA PHE A 37 0.07 6.99 1.09
C PHE A 37 -0.36 6.24 2.36
N LEU A 38 0.38 6.39 3.46
CA LEU A 38 0.11 5.66 4.71
C LEU A 38 -1.18 6.15 5.40
N THR A 39 -1.45 7.45 5.40
CA THR A 39 -2.56 8.02 6.19
C THR A 39 -3.89 8.10 5.42
N HIS A 40 -3.85 8.14 4.09
CA HIS A 40 -5.06 8.27 3.28
C HIS A 40 -5.26 7.10 2.32
N LEU A 41 -4.29 6.80 1.46
CA LEU A 41 -4.48 5.81 0.40
C LEU A 41 -4.67 4.39 0.97
N LEU A 42 -3.78 3.97 1.86
CA LEU A 42 -3.81 2.64 2.45
C LEU A 42 -5.13 2.39 3.23
N PRO A 43 -5.56 3.28 4.17
CA PRO A 43 -6.86 3.13 4.83
C PRO A 43 -8.06 3.14 3.88
N THR A 44 -8.00 3.91 2.79
CA THR A 44 -9.09 3.97 1.80
C THR A 44 -9.22 2.67 1.01
N VAL A 45 -8.09 2.10 0.56
CA VAL A 45 -8.05 0.81 -0.15
C VAL A 45 -8.57 -0.31 0.76
N LEU A 46 -8.19 -0.27 2.03
CA LEU A 46 -8.64 -1.22 3.05
C LEU A 46 -10.14 -1.09 3.33
N LYS A 47 -10.64 0.12 3.56
CA LYS A 47 -12.08 0.39 3.79
C LYS A 47 -12.94 -0.12 2.61
N ASN A 48 -12.43 0.03 1.39
CA ASN A 48 -13.14 -0.40 0.19
C ASN A 48 -12.92 -1.88 -0.17
N HIS A 49 -12.20 -2.65 0.66
CA HIS A 49 -11.90 -4.08 0.42
C HIS A 49 -11.27 -4.34 -0.96
N ALA A 50 -10.44 -3.39 -1.44
CA ALA A 50 -9.80 -3.46 -2.76
C ALA A 50 -8.51 -4.28 -2.69
N TRP A 51 -8.63 -5.60 -2.44
CA TRP A 51 -7.51 -6.51 -2.20
C TRP A 51 -6.46 -6.57 -3.32
N GLY A 52 -6.87 -6.48 -4.59
CA GLY A 52 -5.93 -6.47 -5.72
C GLY A 52 -5.03 -5.23 -5.74
N ILE A 53 -5.59 -4.07 -5.39
CA ILE A 53 -4.82 -2.83 -5.24
C ILE A 53 -3.93 -2.94 -4.00
N LEU A 54 -4.45 -3.45 -2.88
CA LEU A 54 -3.65 -3.67 -1.67
C LEU A 54 -2.44 -4.56 -1.96
N HIS A 55 -2.62 -5.68 -2.64
CA HIS A 55 -1.54 -6.59 -3.03
C HIS A 55 -0.47 -5.87 -3.85
N THR A 56 -0.88 -5.13 -4.89
CA THR A 56 0.04 -4.37 -5.75
C THR A 56 0.82 -3.30 -4.97
N LEU A 57 0.16 -2.61 -4.04
CA LEU A 57 0.79 -1.59 -3.21
C LEU A 57 1.79 -2.18 -2.21
N LEU A 58 1.46 -3.33 -1.61
CA LEU A 58 2.36 -4.05 -0.71
C LEU A 58 3.56 -4.61 -1.46
N GLU A 59 3.35 -5.16 -2.65
CA GLU A 59 4.42 -5.64 -3.54
C GLU A 59 5.36 -4.48 -3.92
N MET A 60 4.81 -3.34 -4.34
CA MET A 60 5.58 -2.13 -4.61
C MET A 60 6.41 -1.71 -3.39
N PHE A 61 5.84 -1.76 -2.19
CA PHE A 61 6.57 -1.51 -0.96
C PHE A 61 7.68 -2.54 -0.76
N SER A 62 7.42 -3.84 -0.73
CA SER A 62 8.43 -4.88 -0.51
C SER A 62 9.65 -4.76 -1.43
N TYR A 63 9.43 -4.50 -2.73
CA TYR A 63 10.54 -4.38 -3.70
C TYR A 63 11.25 -3.03 -3.70
N ARG A 64 10.64 -1.96 -3.17
CA ARG A 64 11.19 -0.58 -3.19
C ARG A 64 11.45 -0.01 -1.81
N LEU A 65 11.15 -0.78 -0.76
CA LEU A 65 11.23 -0.41 0.65
C LEU A 65 12.63 0.00 1.09
N HIS A 66 13.67 -0.41 0.36
CA HIS A 66 15.07 -0.14 0.71
C HIS A 66 15.42 1.36 0.80
N HIS A 67 14.72 2.23 0.07
CA HIS A 67 15.01 3.66 0.04
C HIS A 67 14.19 4.50 1.04
N PHE A 68 13.25 3.90 1.76
CA PHE A 68 12.39 4.62 2.71
C PHE A 68 13.00 4.71 4.10
N GLN A 69 12.64 5.76 4.84
CA GLN A 69 13.06 5.91 6.23
C GLN A 69 12.48 4.79 7.12
N PRO A 70 13.23 4.29 8.12
CA PRO A 70 12.81 3.16 8.95
C PRO A 70 11.46 3.35 9.66
N HIS A 71 11.15 4.59 10.04
CA HIS A 71 9.93 4.91 10.79
C HIS A 71 8.65 4.63 9.97
N TYR A 72 8.65 4.89 8.66
CA TYR A 72 7.52 4.55 7.78
C TYR A 72 7.32 3.05 7.63
N ARG A 73 8.41 2.26 7.69
CA ARG A 73 8.34 0.80 7.64
C ARG A 73 7.63 0.26 8.88
N ILE A 74 7.99 0.76 10.06
CA ILE A 74 7.37 0.40 11.33
C ILE A 74 5.89 0.82 11.34
N GLN A 75 5.58 2.02 10.83
CA GLN A 75 4.20 2.49 10.75
C GLN A 75 3.34 1.62 9.81
N LEU A 76 3.88 1.19 8.66
CA LEU A 76 3.21 0.26 7.77
C LEU A 76 2.99 -1.10 8.45
N LEU A 77 4.02 -1.64 9.13
CA LEU A 77 3.92 -2.89 9.87
C LEU A 77 2.84 -2.82 10.96
N ASN A 78 2.76 -1.72 11.70
CA ASN A 78 1.71 -1.50 12.68
C ASN A 78 0.32 -1.44 12.05
N HIS A 79 0.17 -0.82 10.89
CA HIS A 79 -1.09 -0.84 10.14
C HIS A 79 -1.45 -2.28 9.74
N LEU A 80 -0.52 -3.03 9.14
CA LEU A 80 -0.73 -4.42 8.75
C LEU A 80 -1.09 -5.32 9.95
N HIS A 81 -0.37 -5.19 11.06
CA HIS A 81 -0.62 -5.99 12.25
C HIS A 81 -1.98 -5.67 12.89
N SER A 82 -2.35 -4.39 12.97
CA SER A 82 -3.69 -3.98 13.41
C SER A 82 -4.79 -4.54 12.51
N LEU A 83 -4.53 -4.66 11.20
CA LEU A 83 -5.48 -5.23 10.25
C LEU A 83 -5.63 -6.74 10.39
N THR A 84 -4.53 -7.47 10.60
CA THR A 84 -4.58 -8.93 10.87
C THR A 84 -5.27 -9.25 12.20
N ALA A 85 -5.23 -8.34 13.17
CA ALA A 85 -5.92 -8.50 14.45
C ALA A 85 -7.44 -8.23 14.34
N VAL A 86 -7.86 -7.32 13.46
CA VAL A 86 -9.27 -6.94 13.28
C VAL A 86 -10.01 -7.83 12.29
N THR A 87 -9.31 -8.42 11.33
CA THR A 87 -9.92 -9.34 10.37
C THR A 87 -9.48 -10.77 10.67
N GLN A 88 -10.43 -11.64 11.03
CA GLN A 88 -10.36 -13.07 10.71
C GLN A 88 -10.31 -13.23 9.17
N THR A 89 -9.28 -12.71 8.51
CA THR A 89 -9.00 -12.96 7.11
C THR A 89 -8.50 -14.39 7.04
N ASN A 90 -9.41 -15.28 6.60
CA ASN A 90 -9.17 -16.66 6.22
C ASN A 90 -7.71 -16.90 5.78
N GLN A 91 -6.98 -17.61 6.63
CA GLN A 91 -5.52 -17.74 6.64
C GLN A 91 -4.89 -18.44 5.41
N THR A 92 -5.65 -18.83 4.39
CA THR A 92 -5.13 -19.72 3.35
C THR A 92 -4.56 -19.03 2.11
N GLN A 93 -4.70 -17.71 1.94
CA GLN A 93 -4.10 -17.00 0.79
C GLN A 93 -3.04 -15.94 1.14
N LEU A 94 -2.99 -15.47 2.38
CA LEU A 94 -2.02 -14.43 2.81
C LEU A 94 -0.77 -15.03 3.47
N HIS A 95 -0.77 -16.32 3.80
CA HIS A 95 0.33 -17.01 4.49
C HIS A 95 1.35 -17.67 3.55
N LEU A 96 1.31 -17.34 2.25
CA LEU A 96 2.18 -17.91 1.21
C LEU A 96 3.17 -16.91 0.57
N TRP A 97 3.50 -15.83 1.28
CA TRP A 97 4.62 -14.94 0.93
C TRP A 97 5.49 -14.67 2.16
#